data_AF-A0A267DR14-F1
#
_entry.id   AF-A0A267DR14-F1
#
_cell.length_a   1.000
_cell.length_b   1.000
_cell.length_c   1.000
_cell.angle_alpha   90.00
_cell.angle_beta   90.00
_cell.angle_gamma   90.00
#
_symmetry.space_group_name_H-M   'P 1'
#
loop_
_entity.id
_entity.type
_entity.pdbx_description
1 polymer ?
#
loop_
_entity_poly.entity_id
_entity_poly.type
_entity_poly.pdbx_seq_one_letter_code
_entity_poly.pdbx_strand_id
1 'polypeptide(L)'
;MAAPAAPQLTVEHRQTLVKASTAISNKLGARINRLANSNTVPDFYEALNAVVYLTSSACSLSYVSREARMASFVRVGWDNRSGVSGGGQTAEDMAECGFYSLGDADHVKCFFCDLGLRDWIRGDSPEREHAKFSPLCFYLKSCLGLDGLQAVTPQTTNYPASYTRQDHNQLMRTIGEDFCGPVGRVACGVGLDDTKVLLALARNFIRFRKRYSAKELILSAQSEWQRELLNNPSDPPQFLSGFNLAAVFREFYRIIAS
;
A
#
# COMPACT_ATOMS: atom_id res chain seq x y z
N MET A 1 -23.29 23.37 -31.03
CA MET A 1 -21.97 23.18 -30.39
C MET A 1 -22.02 21.87 -29.63
N ALA A 2 -21.16 20.91 -29.96
CA ALA A 2 -21.07 19.66 -29.21
C ALA A 2 -20.60 19.97 -27.78
N ALA A 3 -21.25 19.40 -26.77
CA ALA A 3 -20.77 19.49 -25.39
C ALA A 3 -19.33 18.94 -25.34
N PRO A 4 -18.40 19.58 -24.59
CA PRO A 4 -17.08 19.01 -24.40
C PRO A 4 -17.24 17.60 -23.82
N ALA A 5 -16.51 16.64 -24.37
CA ALA A 5 -16.53 15.27 -23.88
C ALA A 5 -16.21 15.29 -22.38
N ALA A 6 -16.99 14.54 -21.59
CA ALA A 6 -16.76 14.43 -20.17
C ALA A 6 -15.30 14.02 -19.92
N PRO A 7 -14.63 14.60 -18.93
CA PRO A 7 -13.26 14.25 -18.61
C PRO A 7 -13.11 12.77 -18.29
N GLN A 8 -12.06 12.14 -18.83
CA GLN A 8 -11.77 10.73 -18.64
C GLN A 8 -10.35 10.53 -18.13
N LEU A 9 -10.17 9.49 -17.31
CA LEU A 9 -8.85 9.06 -16.88
C LEU A 9 -7.98 8.68 -18.08
N THR A 10 -6.90 9.43 -18.26
CA THR A 10 -5.91 9.20 -19.31
C THR A 10 -5.26 7.82 -19.20
N VAL A 11 -4.71 7.35 -20.31
CA VAL A 11 -3.92 6.11 -20.37
C VAL A 11 -2.74 6.16 -19.38
N GLU A 12 -2.10 7.32 -19.25
CA GLU A 12 -0.97 7.53 -18.34
C GLU A 12 -1.36 7.33 -16.86
N HIS A 13 -2.53 7.84 -16.44
CA HIS A 13 -2.99 7.66 -15.06
C HIS A 13 -3.24 6.18 -14.73
N ARG A 14 -3.83 5.45 -15.68
CA ARG A 14 -4.08 4.01 -15.53
C ARG A 14 -2.78 3.21 -15.47
N GLN A 15 -1.84 3.53 -16.35
CA GLN A 15 -0.51 2.92 -16.36
C GLN A 15 0.25 3.19 -15.06
N THR A 16 0.16 4.41 -14.52
CA THR A 16 0.77 4.76 -13.23
C THR A 16 0.22 3.90 -12.11
N LEU A 17 -1.11 3.73 -12.04
CA LEU A 17 -1.76 2.91 -11.03
C LEU A 17 -1.42 1.41 -11.18
N VAL A 18 -1.39 0.89 -12.40
CA VAL A 18 -0.95 -0.48 -12.72
C VAL A 18 0.47 -0.73 -12.22
N LYS A 19 1.41 0.16 -12.57
CA LYS A 19 2.82 0.07 -12.16
C LYS A 19 2.95 0.14 -10.63
N ALA A 20 2.26 1.08 -10.00
CA ALA A 20 2.26 1.23 -8.54
C ALA A 20 1.76 -0.03 -7.83
N SER A 21 0.65 -0.63 -8.29
CA SER A 21 0.11 -1.84 -7.67
C SER A 21 1.03 -3.06 -7.85
N THR A 22 1.68 -3.18 -9.01
CA THR A 22 2.62 -4.27 -9.31
C THR A 22 3.90 -4.15 -8.48
N ALA A 23 4.39 -2.93 -8.29
CA ALA A 23 5.54 -2.66 -7.42
C ALA A 23 5.25 -2.95 -5.93
N ILE A 24 3.98 -2.95 -5.50
CA ILE A 24 3.61 -3.41 -4.16
C ILE A 24 3.64 -4.93 -4.07
N SER A 25 3.08 -5.65 -5.05
CA SER A 25 3.07 -7.12 -5.13
C SER A 25 2.56 -7.59 -6.50
N ASN A 26 3.07 -8.73 -6.97
CA ASN A 26 2.55 -9.34 -8.20
C ASN A 26 1.13 -9.90 -8.00
N LYS A 27 0.86 -10.53 -6.85
CA LYS A 27 -0.49 -11.04 -6.51
C LYS A 27 -1.51 -9.91 -6.49
N LEU A 28 -1.18 -8.79 -5.84
CA LEU A 28 -2.03 -7.59 -5.85
C LEU A 28 -2.19 -7.03 -7.28
N GLY A 29 -1.08 -6.84 -8.00
CA GLY A 29 -1.08 -6.30 -9.35
C GLY A 29 -1.97 -7.12 -10.28
N ALA A 30 -1.87 -8.45 -10.29
CA ALA A 30 -2.71 -9.32 -11.12
C ALA A 30 -4.22 -9.10 -10.89
N ARG A 31 -4.62 -8.81 -9.64
CA ARG A 31 -6.01 -8.51 -9.29
C ARG A 31 -6.40 -7.08 -9.68
N ILE A 32 -5.59 -6.10 -9.29
CA ILE A 32 -5.91 -4.67 -9.40
C ILE A 32 -5.74 -4.15 -10.84
N ASN A 33 -4.83 -4.71 -11.64
CA ASN A 33 -4.56 -4.25 -13.00
C ASN A 33 -5.80 -4.31 -13.90
N ARG A 34 -6.69 -5.29 -13.71
CA ARG A 34 -7.97 -5.35 -14.44
C ARG A 34 -8.88 -4.18 -14.09
N LEU A 35 -8.97 -3.84 -12.81
CA LEU A 35 -9.79 -2.73 -12.31
C LEU A 35 -9.19 -1.37 -12.73
N ALA A 36 -7.87 -1.22 -12.63
CA ALA A 36 -7.17 0.00 -13.04
C ALA A 36 -7.30 0.29 -14.55
N ASN A 37 -7.46 -0.74 -15.38
CA ASN A 37 -7.69 -0.60 -16.81
C ASN A 37 -9.19 -0.51 -17.19
N SER A 38 -10.11 -0.70 -16.24
CA SER A 38 -11.55 -0.58 -16.49
C SER A 38 -11.96 0.85 -16.77
N ASN A 39 -12.95 1.02 -17.66
CA ASN A 39 -13.54 2.33 -17.98
C ASN A 39 -14.62 2.76 -16.99
N THR A 40 -14.97 1.92 -16.01
CA THR A 40 -15.96 2.29 -15.00
C THR A 40 -15.31 3.04 -13.85
N VAL A 41 -15.95 4.12 -13.42
CA VAL A 41 -15.51 4.90 -12.24
C VAL A 41 -15.43 4.02 -10.98
N PRO A 42 -16.37 3.10 -10.69
CA PRO A 42 -16.29 2.24 -9.51
C PRO A 42 -15.09 1.28 -9.49
N ASP A 43 -14.74 0.66 -10.63
CA ASP A 43 -13.61 -0.26 -10.68
C ASP A 43 -12.29 0.50 -10.43
N PHE A 44 -12.13 1.64 -11.10
CA PHE A 44 -10.96 2.48 -10.90
C PHE A 44 -10.87 3.02 -9.48
N TYR A 45 -12.01 3.42 -8.90
CA TYR A 45 -12.11 3.83 -7.51
C TYR A 45 -11.58 2.75 -6.57
N GLU A 46 -12.01 1.50 -6.75
CA GLU A 46 -11.56 0.37 -5.93
C GLU A 46 -10.05 0.15 -6.07
N ALA A 47 -9.53 0.21 -7.30
CA ALA A 47 -8.09 0.08 -7.57
C ALA A 47 -7.26 1.18 -6.89
N LEU A 48 -7.64 2.43 -7.07
CA LEU A 48 -6.91 3.58 -6.53
C LEU A 48 -6.97 3.61 -5.01
N ASN A 49 -8.14 3.34 -4.43
CA ASN A 49 -8.34 3.34 -2.99
C ASN A 49 -7.51 2.23 -2.32
N ALA A 50 -7.45 1.04 -2.91
CA ALA A 50 -6.60 -0.04 -2.41
C ALA A 50 -5.11 0.39 -2.37
N VAL A 51 -4.59 0.97 -3.45
CA VAL A 51 -3.17 1.39 -3.51
C VAL A 51 -2.88 2.53 -2.53
N VAL A 52 -3.73 3.57 -2.47
CA VAL A 52 -3.57 4.68 -1.52
C VAL A 52 -3.66 4.20 -0.08
N TYR A 53 -4.61 3.32 0.24
CA TYR A 53 -4.78 2.79 1.58
C TYR A 53 -3.58 1.94 2.03
N LEU A 54 -3.11 1.04 1.16
CA LEU A 54 -1.97 0.17 1.45
C LEU A 54 -0.69 0.97 1.71
N THR A 55 -0.45 2.00 0.91
CA THR A 55 0.76 2.83 0.98
C THR A 55 0.73 3.82 2.15
N SER A 56 -0.44 4.38 2.47
CA SER A 56 -0.58 5.33 3.59
C SER A 56 -0.65 4.66 4.96
N SER A 57 -1.25 3.46 5.06
CA SER A 57 -1.52 2.81 6.35
C SER A 57 -0.43 1.87 6.84
N ALA A 58 0.49 1.46 5.96
CA ALA A 58 1.54 0.52 6.29
C ALA A 58 2.32 0.90 7.56
N CYS A 59 2.62 -0.11 8.38
CA CYS A 59 3.45 0.03 9.58
C CYS A 59 4.90 0.34 9.24
N SER A 60 5.41 -0.20 8.13
CA SER A 60 6.80 -0.03 7.68
C SER A 60 6.86 0.46 6.23
N LEU A 61 6.93 1.79 6.05
CA LEU A 61 6.90 2.42 4.71
C LEU A 61 8.07 2.03 3.81
N SER A 62 9.26 1.80 4.38
CA SER A 62 10.45 1.36 3.64
C SER A 62 10.30 0.00 2.98
N TYR A 63 9.31 -0.80 3.39
CA TYR A 63 9.07 -2.16 2.90
C TYR A 63 7.74 -2.31 2.14
N VAL A 64 7.13 -1.19 1.73
CA VAL A 64 5.89 -1.20 0.93
C VAL A 64 6.13 -1.80 -0.46
N SER A 65 7.28 -1.51 -1.09
CA SER A 65 7.61 -2.14 -2.37
C SER A 65 8.03 -3.58 -2.16
N ARG A 66 7.62 -4.45 -3.09
CA ARG A 66 8.05 -5.85 -3.13
C ARG A 66 9.56 -5.94 -3.27
N GLU A 67 10.16 -5.08 -4.08
CA GLU A 67 11.60 -5.03 -4.29
C GLU A 67 12.36 -4.75 -2.99
N ALA A 68 11.87 -3.83 -2.16
CA ALA A 68 12.45 -3.56 -0.85
C ALA A 68 12.40 -4.78 0.08
N ARG A 69 11.27 -5.50 0.07
CA ARG A 69 11.12 -6.75 0.85
C ARG A 69 12.09 -7.82 0.35
N MET A 70 12.17 -8.03 -0.96
CA MET A 70 13.13 -8.97 -1.57
C MET A 70 14.57 -8.64 -1.21
N ALA A 71 14.96 -7.37 -1.28
CA ALA A 71 16.30 -6.93 -0.92
C ALA A 71 16.68 -7.28 0.53
N SER A 72 15.71 -7.27 1.46
CA SER A 72 15.96 -7.70 2.86
C SER A 72 16.35 -9.17 2.98
N PHE A 73 15.78 -10.04 2.15
CA PHE A 73 16.07 -11.47 2.13
C PHE A 73 17.39 -11.80 1.42
N VAL A 74 17.68 -11.10 0.31
CA VAL A 74 18.94 -11.25 -0.42
C VAL A 74 20.12 -10.90 0.49
N ARG A 75 20.02 -9.80 1.25
CA ARG A 75 21.06 -9.32 2.16
C ARG A 75 21.50 -10.36 3.20
N VAL A 76 20.57 -11.18 3.67
CA VAL A 76 20.81 -12.18 4.71
C VAL A 76 21.08 -13.57 4.13
N GLY A 77 21.13 -13.69 2.81
CA GLY A 77 21.32 -14.96 2.11
C GLY A 77 20.21 -15.96 2.40
N TRP A 78 18.94 -15.50 2.49
CA TRP A 78 17.80 -16.31 2.96
C TRP A 78 17.73 -17.69 2.30
N ASP A 79 17.76 -17.74 0.96
CA ASP A 79 17.62 -18.99 0.20
C ASP A 79 18.85 -19.91 0.27
N ASN A 80 19.99 -19.40 0.73
CA ASN A 80 21.26 -20.13 0.81
C ASN A 80 21.53 -20.70 2.21
N ARG A 81 20.63 -20.49 3.18
CA ARG A 81 20.85 -20.95 4.56
C ARG A 81 20.62 -22.46 4.68
N SER A 82 21.69 -23.21 4.54
CA SER A 82 21.77 -24.67 4.68
C SER A 82 21.60 -25.21 6.11
N GLY A 83 21.12 -24.41 7.06
CA GLY A 83 20.99 -24.78 8.47
C GLY A 83 19.74 -24.29 9.18
N VAL A 84 18.85 -23.57 8.50
CA VAL A 84 17.49 -23.31 9.01
C VAL A 84 16.63 -24.47 8.56
N SER A 85 15.83 -25.04 9.44
CA SER A 85 14.83 -26.08 9.15
C SER A 85 13.79 -25.67 8.07
N GLY A 86 13.91 -24.47 7.50
CA GLY A 86 13.04 -23.80 6.52
C GLY A 86 13.44 -24.01 5.06
N GLY A 87 13.85 -25.21 4.66
CA GLY A 87 14.10 -25.57 3.25
C GLY A 87 12.84 -25.61 2.36
N GLY A 88 11.80 -24.84 2.66
CA GLY A 88 10.53 -24.82 1.93
C GLY A 88 10.01 -23.43 1.56
N GLN A 89 10.38 -22.36 2.27
CA GLN A 89 9.84 -21.02 2.03
C GLN A 89 10.88 -20.15 1.33
N THR A 90 10.62 -19.83 0.07
CA THR A 90 11.50 -18.96 -0.71
C THR A 90 11.38 -17.50 -0.28
N ALA A 91 12.44 -16.71 -0.49
CA ALA A 91 12.39 -15.26 -0.31
C ALA A 91 11.24 -14.61 -1.09
N GLU A 92 10.96 -15.12 -2.29
CA GLU A 92 9.87 -14.70 -3.17
C GLU A 92 8.50 -14.89 -2.51
N ASP A 93 8.22 -16.10 -2.00
CA ASP A 93 6.95 -16.41 -1.34
C ASP A 93 6.73 -15.53 -0.10
N MET A 94 7.80 -15.31 0.68
CA MET A 94 7.77 -14.44 1.85
C MET A 94 7.42 -12.99 1.46
N ALA A 95 8.13 -12.43 0.49
CA ALA A 95 7.91 -11.06 0.05
C ALA A 95 6.53 -10.84 -0.58
N GLU A 96 6.01 -11.81 -1.34
CA GLU A 96 4.64 -11.77 -1.88
C GLU A 96 3.58 -11.84 -0.78
N CYS A 97 3.86 -12.53 0.32
CA CYS A 97 2.99 -12.55 1.51
C CYS A 97 3.17 -11.33 2.42
N GLY A 98 3.98 -10.35 1.99
CA GLY A 98 4.15 -9.05 2.66
C GLY A 98 5.23 -9.05 3.73
N PHE A 99 6.00 -10.13 3.85
CA PHE A 99 7.07 -10.23 4.83
C PHE A 99 8.37 -9.62 4.34
N TYR A 100 9.16 -9.07 5.27
CA TYR A 100 10.57 -8.72 5.09
C TYR A 100 11.37 -9.30 6.24
N SER A 101 12.65 -9.61 6.01
CA SER A 101 13.54 -10.16 7.04
C SER A 101 14.04 -9.07 7.99
N LEU A 102 14.13 -9.42 9.27
CA LEU A 102 14.73 -8.56 10.30
C LEU A 102 16.25 -8.68 10.40
N GLY A 103 16.88 -9.61 9.66
CA GLY A 103 18.32 -9.84 9.74
C GLY A 103 18.76 -10.84 10.80
N ASP A 104 17.89 -11.15 11.76
CA ASP A 104 18.16 -12.10 12.85
C ASP A 104 17.49 -13.44 12.55
N ALA A 105 18.31 -14.50 12.44
CA ALA A 105 17.86 -15.86 12.10
C ALA A 105 16.82 -15.88 10.95
N ASP A 106 15.65 -16.47 11.19
CA ASP A 106 14.52 -16.54 10.27
C ASP A 106 13.39 -15.56 10.63
N HIS A 107 13.68 -14.54 11.44
CA HIS A 107 12.70 -13.56 11.86
C HIS A 107 12.24 -12.70 10.68
N VAL A 108 10.92 -12.58 10.54
CA VAL A 108 10.27 -11.75 9.53
C VAL A 108 9.17 -10.89 10.13
N LYS A 109 8.87 -9.75 9.50
CA LYS A 109 7.68 -8.93 9.81
C LYS A 109 6.89 -8.57 8.57
N CYS A 110 5.57 -8.46 8.70
CA CYS A 110 4.73 -7.90 7.66
C CYS A 110 4.87 -6.39 7.60
N PHE A 111 5.12 -5.82 6.42
CA PHE A 111 5.23 -4.36 6.26
C PHE A 111 3.92 -3.61 6.60
N PHE A 112 2.78 -4.28 6.44
CA PHE A 112 1.47 -3.64 6.56
C PHE A 112 0.87 -3.75 7.96
N CYS A 113 0.74 -4.97 8.49
CA CYS A 113 0.08 -5.22 9.78
C CYS A 113 1.02 -5.41 10.96
N ASP A 114 2.35 -5.33 10.73
CA ASP A 114 3.39 -5.51 11.75
C ASP A 114 3.47 -6.91 12.38
N LEU A 115 2.72 -7.90 11.87
CA LEU A 115 2.82 -9.30 12.31
C LEU A 115 4.27 -9.79 12.17
N GLY A 116 4.87 -10.20 13.30
CA GLY A 116 6.17 -10.84 13.34
C GLY A 116 6.07 -12.35 13.49
N LEU A 117 6.82 -13.10 12.68
CA LEU A 117 6.89 -14.56 12.71
C LEU A 117 8.35 -15.04 12.70
N ARG A 118 8.57 -16.24 13.22
CA ARG A 118 9.86 -16.91 13.34
C ARG A 118 9.68 -18.43 13.47
N ASP A 119 10.79 -19.15 13.59
CA ASP A 119 10.83 -20.60 13.82
C ASP A 119 10.14 -21.38 12.68
N TRP A 120 10.39 -20.94 11.44
CA TRP A 120 9.82 -21.51 10.20
C TRP A 120 10.34 -22.92 9.95
N ILE A 121 9.42 -23.84 9.67
CA ILE A 121 9.73 -25.23 9.35
C ILE A 121 9.34 -25.58 7.91
N ARG A 122 10.01 -26.59 7.35
CA ARG A 122 9.69 -27.12 6.02
C ARG A 122 8.22 -27.52 5.94
N GLY A 123 7.52 -26.97 4.94
CA GLY A 123 6.09 -27.22 4.70
C GLY A 123 5.19 -26.09 5.16
N ASP A 124 5.68 -25.16 5.99
CA ASP A 124 4.93 -23.96 6.33
C ASP A 124 4.67 -23.13 5.07
N SER A 125 3.48 -22.55 4.99
CA SER A 125 3.09 -21.67 3.92
C SER A 125 2.98 -20.25 4.47
N PRO A 126 3.77 -19.27 3.94
CA PRO A 126 3.76 -17.91 4.47
C PRO A 126 2.37 -17.27 4.48
N GLU A 127 1.57 -17.51 3.44
CA GLU A 127 0.19 -17.03 3.35
C GLU A 127 -0.73 -17.66 4.40
N ARG A 128 -0.59 -18.96 4.69
CA ARG A 128 -1.40 -19.66 5.71
C ARG A 128 -1.05 -19.19 7.11
N GLU A 129 0.23 -19.08 7.44
CA GLU A 129 0.66 -18.59 8.75
C GLU A 129 0.28 -17.11 8.94
N HIS A 130 0.41 -16.28 7.90
CA HIS A 130 -0.08 -14.90 7.93
C HIS A 130 -1.60 -14.84 8.18
N ALA A 131 -2.39 -15.62 7.44
CA ALA A 131 -3.84 -15.64 7.59
C ALA A 131 -4.29 -16.15 8.97
N LYS A 132 -3.58 -17.12 9.52
CA LYS A 132 -3.82 -17.69 10.86
C LYS A 132 -3.59 -16.67 11.98
N PHE A 133 -2.49 -15.93 11.95
CA PHE A 133 -2.12 -15.01 13.03
C PHE A 133 -2.58 -13.56 12.83
N SER A 134 -2.91 -13.16 11.60
CA SER A 134 -3.44 -11.83 11.28
C SER A 134 -4.50 -11.89 10.17
N PRO A 135 -5.65 -12.54 10.41
CA PRO A 135 -6.71 -12.74 9.41
C PRO A 135 -7.33 -11.43 8.90
N LEU A 136 -7.12 -10.32 9.61
CA LEU A 136 -7.65 -9.01 9.24
C LEU A 136 -6.68 -8.14 8.43
N CYS A 137 -5.46 -8.61 8.14
CA CYS A 137 -4.47 -7.88 7.36
C CYS A 137 -5.03 -7.49 5.98
N PHE A 138 -5.17 -6.17 5.73
CA PHE A 138 -5.74 -5.67 4.48
C PHE A 138 -4.86 -5.99 3.27
N TYR A 139 -3.53 -5.94 3.43
CA TYR A 139 -2.61 -6.35 2.36
C TYR A 139 -2.85 -7.81 1.92
N LEU A 140 -2.87 -8.75 2.88
CA LEU A 140 -3.10 -10.16 2.56
C LEU A 140 -4.47 -10.38 1.89
N LYS A 141 -5.52 -9.71 2.41
CA LYS A 141 -6.87 -9.72 1.82
C LYS A 141 -6.89 -9.17 0.40
N SER A 142 -6.16 -8.09 0.13
CA SER A 142 -6.10 -7.48 -1.19
C SER A 142 -5.36 -8.36 -2.19
N CYS A 143 -4.34 -9.11 -1.76
CA CYS A 143 -3.67 -10.08 -2.61
C CYS A 143 -4.50 -11.33 -2.91
N LEU A 144 -5.15 -11.94 -1.90
CA LEU A 144 -5.82 -13.23 -2.06
C LEU A 144 -7.29 -13.14 -2.50
N GLY A 145 -7.97 -12.03 -2.22
CA GLY A 145 -9.43 -11.97 -2.33
C GLY A 145 -10.14 -12.77 -1.23
N LEU A 146 -11.48 -12.66 -1.17
CA LEU A 146 -12.27 -13.34 -0.14
C LEU A 146 -12.24 -14.86 -0.31
N ASP A 147 -12.43 -15.35 -1.53
CA ASP A 147 -12.44 -16.79 -1.82
C ASP A 147 -11.08 -17.43 -1.53
N GLY A 148 -9.99 -16.76 -1.93
CA GLY A 148 -8.64 -17.19 -1.62
C GLY A 148 -8.35 -17.17 -0.12
N LEU A 149 -8.82 -16.16 0.60
CA LEU A 149 -8.64 -16.08 2.05
C LEU A 149 -9.42 -17.19 2.79
N GLN A 150 -10.64 -17.52 2.35
CA GLN A 150 -11.42 -18.64 2.90
C GLN A 150 -10.72 -19.98 2.67
N ALA A 151 -10.10 -20.17 1.50
CA ALA A 151 -9.35 -21.40 1.21
C ALA A 151 -8.11 -21.61 2.12
N VAL A 152 -7.50 -20.52 2.62
CA VAL A 152 -6.32 -20.60 3.49
C VAL A 152 -6.65 -20.50 4.98
N THR A 153 -7.87 -20.10 5.36
CA THR A 153 -8.30 -19.97 6.77
C THR A 153 -9.28 -21.10 7.15
N PRO A 154 -8.92 -22.04 8.05
CA PRO A 154 -9.80 -23.13 8.44
C PRO A 154 -10.95 -22.73 9.40
N GLN A 155 -10.99 -21.48 9.87
CA GLN A 155 -12.01 -20.96 10.77
C GLN A 155 -12.94 -20.00 10.04
N THR A 156 -14.24 -20.01 10.37
CA THR A 156 -15.15 -18.94 9.96
C THR A 156 -14.59 -17.63 10.48
N THR A 157 -14.05 -16.80 9.60
CA THR A 157 -13.58 -15.47 10.00
C THR A 157 -14.77 -14.74 10.62
N ASN A 158 -14.74 -14.53 11.94
CA ASN A 158 -15.65 -13.60 12.61
C ASN A 158 -15.27 -12.23 12.10
N TYR A 159 -15.78 -11.86 10.92
CA TYR A 159 -15.47 -10.62 10.23
C TYR A 159 -16.07 -9.48 11.04
N PRO A 160 -15.28 -8.69 11.79
CA PRO A 160 -15.78 -7.43 12.27
C PRO A 160 -15.62 -6.50 11.08
N ALA A 161 -16.72 -5.92 10.61
CA ALA A 161 -16.71 -4.79 9.69
C ALA A 161 -16.15 -3.53 10.36
N SER A 162 -15.03 -3.63 11.10
CA SER A 162 -14.41 -2.47 11.77
C SER A 162 -13.80 -1.49 10.78
N TYR A 163 -13.75 -1.85 9.49
CA TYR A 163 -13.69 -0.94 8.36
C TYR A 163 -14.84 -1.29 7.42
N THR A 164 -16.01 -0.71 7.66
CA THR A 164 -17.15 -0.86 6.74
C THR A 164 -16.75 -0.30 5.37
N ARG A 165 -17.25 -0.88 4.27
CA ARG A 165 -17.12 -0.28 2.93
C ARG A 165 -17.57 1.20 2.90
N GLN A 166 -18.46 1.60 3.81
CA GLN A 166 -18.90 2.98 4.00
C GLN A 166 -17.76 3.92 4.45
N ASP A 167 -16.92 3.50 5.41
CA ASP A 167 -15.74 4.29 5.82
C ASP A 167 -14.72 4.46 4.69
N HIS A 168 -14.57 3.42 3.86
CA HIS A 168 -13.67 3.42 2.70
C HIS A 168 -14.18 4.32 1.55
N ASN A 169 -15.50 4.51 1.44
CA ASN A 169 -16.13 5.40 0.44
C ASN A 169 -16.04 6.89 0.82
N GLN A 170 -16.02 7.22 2.11
CA GLN A 170 -15.85 8.60 2.56
C GLN A 170 -14.39 9.07 2.48
N LEU A 171 -13.44 8.14 2.66
CA LEU A 171 -12.01 8.40 2.67
C LEU A 171 -11.53 9.22 1.46
N MET A 172 -11.78 8.74 0.24
CA MET A 172 -11.27 9.38 -0.98
C MET A 172 -11.92 10.73 -1.25
N ARG A 173 -13.18 10.93 -0.83
CA ARG A 173 -13.83 12.24 -0.92
C ARG A 173 -13.18 13.23 0.04
N THR A 174 -12.99 12.85 1.30
CA THR A 174 -12.35 13.74 2.30
C THR A 174 -10.90 14.05 1.94
N ILE A 175 -10.12 13.06 1.51
CA ILE A 175 -8.76 13.30 0.99
C ILE A 175 -8.83 14.23 -0.23
N GLY A 176 -9.83 14.06 -1.09
CA GLY A 176 -10.07 14.87 -2.28
C GLY A 176 -10.25 16.35 -1.96
N GLU A 177 -11.13 16.64 -1.01
CA GLU A 177 -11.35 18.00 -0.51
C GLU A 177 -10.08 18.62 0.09
N ASP A 178 -9.33 17.87 0.90
CA ASP A 178 -8.13 18.39 1.57
C ASP A 178 -6.97 18.58 0.58
N PHE A 179 -6.73 17.61 -0.29
CA PHE A 179 -5.61 17.61 -1.22
C PHE A 179 -5.82 18.58 -2.39
N CYS A 180 -7.00 18.58 -3.00
CA CYS A 180 -7.31 19.48 -4.11
C CYS A 180 -7.72 20.88 -3.63
N GLY A 181 -8.04 21.04 -2.34
CA GLY A 181 -8.42 22.29 -1.70
C GLY A 181 -7.24 23.18 -1.28
N PRO A 182 -7.50 24.25 -0.50
CA PRO A 182 -6.47 25.20 -0.08
C PRO A 182 -5.32 24.57 0.73
N VAL A 183 -5.64 23.61 1.60
CA VAL A 183 -4.66 22.94 2.48
C VAL A 183 -3.59 22.22 1.68
N GLY A 184 -3.99 21.32 0.77
CA GLY A 184 -3.07 20.59 -0.09
C GLY A 184 -2.33 21.50 -1.07
N ARG A 185 -3.01 22.49 -1.67
CA ARG A 185 -2.35 23.45 -2.59
C ARG A 185 -1.24 24.25 -1.94
N VAL A 186 -1.45 24.72 -0.70
CA VAL A 186 -0.42 25.44 0.06
C VAL A 186 0.76 24.52 0.36
N ALA A 187 0.50 23.28 0.80
CA ALA A 187 1.56 22.31 1.09
C ALA A 187 2.38 21.93 -0.15
N CYS A 188 1.74 21.73 -1.31
CA CYS A 188 2.46 21.45 -2.56
C CYS A 188 3.22 22.72 -3.04
N GLY A 189 2.62 23.90 -2.87
CA GLY A 189 3.21 25.19 -3.29
C GLY A 189 4.50 25.58 -2.57
N VAL A 190 4.78 25.01 -1.39
CA VAL A 190 6.06 25.18 -0.69
C VAL A 190 7.15 24.20 -1.17
N GLY A 191 6.89 23.43 -2.22
CA GLY A 191 7.86 22.53 -2.86
C GLY A 191 7.91 21.11 -2.29
N LEU A 192 6.89 20.69 -1.53
CA LEU A 192 6.76 19.30 -1.07
C LEU A 192 6.28 18.40 -2.21
N ASP A 193 6.75 17.16 -2.24
CA ASP A 193 6.28 16.16 -3.21
C ASP A 193 4.77 15.88 -3.05
N ASP A 194 4.04 16.02 -4.15
CA ASP A 194 2.58 15.91 -4.19
C ASP A 194 2.08 14.55 -3.71
N THR A 195 2.74 13.44 -4.10
CA THR A 195 2.35 12.09 -3.68
C THR A 195 2.58 11.92 -2.19
N LYS A 196 3.66 12.45 -1.63
CA LYS A 196 3.89 12.44 -0.18
C LYS A 196 2.84 13.23 0.56
N VAL A 197 2.46 14.42 0.07
CA VAL A 197 1.39 15.23 0.66
C VAL A 197 0.05 14.46 0.66
N LEU A 198 -0.30 13.83 -0.47
CA LEU A 198 -1.48 12.97 -0.58
C LEU A 198 -1.46 11.84 0.48
N LEU A 199 -0.34 11.14 0.61
CA LEU A 199 -0.23 10.00 1.51
C LEU A 199 -0.18 10.41 3.00
N ALA A 200 0.39 11.58 3.32
CA ALA A 200 0.36 12.15 4.66
C ALA A 200 -1.07 12.51 5.11
N LEU A 201 -1.85 13.14 4.21
CA LEU A 201 -3.27 13.40 4.44
C LEU A 201 -4.05 12.11 4.68
N ALA A 202 -3.88 11.13 3.78
CA ALA A 202 -4.54 9.83 3.87
C ALA A 202 -4.22 9.13 5.20
N ARG A 203 -2.93 9.08 5.57
CA ARG A 203 -2.47 8.43 6.80
C ARG A 203 -3.07 9.04 8.05
N ASN A 204 -3.08 10.37 8.15
CA ASN A 204 -3.63 11.07 9.31
C ASN A 204 -5.14 10.84 9.45
N PHE A 205 -5.86 10.90 8.33
CA PHE A 205 -7.30 10.66 8.35
C PHE A 205 -7.62 9.19 8.66
N ILE A 206 -6.90 8.22 8.08
CA ILE A 206 -7.12 6.79 8.33
C ILE A 206 -6.87 6.45 9.81
N ARG A 207 -5.74 6.92 10.36
CA ARG A 207 -5.33 6.55 11.73
C ARG A 207 -6.09 7.29 12.82
N PHE A 208 -6.37 8.58 12.60
CA PHE A 208 -6.89 9.46 13.66
C PHE A 208 -8.25 10.06 13.34
N ARG A 209 -8.79 9.82 12.14
CA ARG A 209 -10.02 10.45 11.63
C ARG A 209 -9.98 11.98 11.74
N LYS A 210 -8.78 12.57 11.61
CA LYS A 210 -8.50 14.00 11.75
C LYS A 210 -8.10 14.63 10.41
N ARG A 211 -8.58 15.84 10.13
CA ARG A 211 -8.12 16.69 9.02
C ARG A 211 -6.97 17.59 9.49
N TYR A 212 -6.05 17.90 8.60
CA TYR A 212 -4.95 18.81 8.89
C TYR A 212 -5.32 20.27 8.60
N SER A 213 -4.79 21.19 9.40
CA SER A 213 -4.52 22.56 8.95
C SER A 213 -3.32 22.56 7.99
N ALA A 214 -3.17 23.61 7.16
CA ALA A 214 -2.02 23.73 6.25
C ALA A 214 -0.67 23.65 6.99
N LYS A 215 -0.57 24.27 8.17
CA LYS A 215 0.62 24.23 9.01
C LYS A 215 0.94 22.82 9.50
N GLU A 216 -0.04 22.10 10.04
CA GLU A 216 0.18 20.72 10.52
C GLU A 216 0.59 19.78 9.39
N LEU A 217 -0.02 19.92 8.21
CA LEU A 217 0.33 19.12 7.04
C LEU A 217 1.77 19.36 6.59
N ILE A 218 2.20 20.62 6.49
CA ILE A 218 3.57 20.96 6.10
C ILE A 218 4.57 20.38 7.11
N LEU A 219 4.32 20.54 8.42
CA LEU A 219 5.20 20.02 9.45
C LEU A 219 5.27 18.48 9.43
N SER A 220 4.13 17.81 9.23
CA SER A 220 4.06 16.35 9.10
C SER A 220 4.85 15.86 7.89
N ALA A 221 4.65 16.49 6.72
CA ALA A 221 5.33 16.12 5.49
C ALA A 221 6.84 16.39 5.55
N GLN A 222 7.25 17.49 6.19
CA GLN A 222 8.66 17.79 6.44
C GLN A 222 9.32 16.77 7.37
N SER A 223 8.63 16.33 8.43
CA SER A 223 9.14 15.27 9.32
C SER A 223 9.34 13.94 8.60
N GLU A 224 8.44 13.60 7.67
CA GLU A 224 8.61 12.42 6.81
C GLU A 224 9.83 12.58 5.93
N TRP A 225 9.99 13.72 5.24
CA TRP A 225 11.19 14.00 4.43
C TRP A 225 12.48 13.93 5.26
N GLN A 226 12.52 14.56 6.44
CA GLN A 226 13.70 14.48 7.31
C GLN A 226 14.06 13.04 7.67
N ARG A 227 13.07 12.18 7.91
CA ARG A 227 13.32 10.74 8.10
C ARG A 227 13.96 10.12 6.86
N GLU A 228 13.48 10.43 5.66
CA GLU A 228 14.09 9.92 4.42
C GLU A 228 15.53 10.41 4.21
N LEU A 229 15.84 11.66 4.58
CA LEU A 229 17.22 12.19 4.50
C LEU A 229 18.15 11.56 5.53
N LEU A 230 17.59 11.12 6.66
CA LEU A 230 18.31 10.39 7.71
C LEU A 230 18.44 8.89 7.40
N ASN A 231 17.77 8.39 6.36
CA ASN A 231 17.88 6.98 6.00
C ASN A 231 19.33 6.62 5.65
N ASN A 232 19.72 5.42 6.09
CA ASN A 232 20.99 4.85 5.75
C ASN A 232 21.03 4.61 4.22
N PRO A 233 22.14 4.88 3.52
CA PRO A 233 22.28 4.48 2.10
C PRO A 233 22.01 2.99 1.82
N SER A 234 22.06 2.17 2.87
CA SER A 234 21.74 0.73 2.87
C SER A 234 20.23 0.44 2.98
N ASP A 235 19.39 1.44 3.25
CA ASP A 235 17.95 1.29 3.32
C ASP A 235 17.38 1.12 1.91
N PRO A 236 16.37 0.26 1.74
CA PRO A 236 15.79 0.04 0.43
C PRO A 236 15.09 1.32 -0.11
N PRO A 237 15.04 1.49 -1.45
CA PRO A 237 14.41 2.64 -2.06
C PRO A 237 12.93 2.74 -1.69
N GLN A 238 12.50 3.96 -1.36
CA GLN A 238 11.13 4.20 -0.91
C GLN A 238 10.14 4.17 -2.06
N PHE A 239 8.98 3.56 -1.82
CA PHE A 239 7.89 3.50 -2.79
C PHE A 239 7.34 4.89 -3.16
N LEU A 240 7.40 5.86 -2.24
CA LEU A 240 6.65 7.12 -2.27
C LEU A 240 7.00 8.02 -3.46
N SER A 241 8.24 7.99 -3.95
CA SER A 241 8.70 8.84 -5.06
C SER A 241 8.69 8.14 -6.43
N GLY A 242 8.33 6.86 -6.49
CA GLY A 242 8.39 6.07 -7.73
C GLY A 242 7.21 6.31 -8.67
N PHE A 243 6.06 6.76 -8.15
CA PHE A 243 4.80 6.84 -8.90
C PHE A 243 4.02 8.11 -8.55
N ASN A 244 3.52 8.81 -9.59
CA ASN A 244 2.74 10.04 -9.39
C ASN A 244 1.26 9.72 -9.08
N LEU A 245 1.02 9.10 -7.92
CA LEU A 245 -0.33 8.80 -7.44
C LEU A 245 -1.16 10.07 -7.20
N ALA A 246 -0.51 11.19 -6.89
CA ALA A 246 -1.17 12.48 -6.78
C ALA A 246 -1.86 12.93 -8.07
N ALA A 247 -1.20 12.82 -9.23
CA ALA A 247 -1.80 13.16 -10.52
C ALA A 247 -3.01 12.26 -10.82
N VAL A 248 -2.85 10.95 -10.61
CA VAL A 248 -3.93 9.96 -10.76
C VAL A 248 -5.13 10.33 -9.89
N PHE A 249 -4.88 10.67 -8.63
CA PHE A 249 -5.93 11.03 -7.67
C PHE A 249 -6.63 12.34 -8.02
N ARG A 250 -5.90 13.38 -8.45
CA ARG A 250 -6.50 14.67 -8.85
C ARG A 250 -7.46 14.50 -10.01
N GLU A 251 -7.02 13.76 -11.04
CA GLU A 251 -7.86 13.56 -12.22
C GLU A 251 -9.11 12.74 -11.88
N PHE A 252 -8.95 11.68 -11.08
CA PHE A 252 -10.08 10.91 -10.58
C PHE A 252 -11.06 11.80 -9.78
N TYR A 253 -10.55 12.58 -8.83
CA TYR A 253 -11.37 13.44 -7.99
C TYR A 253 -12.15 14.49 -8.81
N ARG A 254 -11.51 15.04 -9.84
CA ARG A 254 -12.14 15.99 -10.75
C ARG A 254 -13.34 15.39 -11.50
N ILE A 255 -13.24 14.13 -11.91
CA ILE A 255 -14.31 13.40 -12.62
C ILE A 255 -15.52 13.14 -11.70
N ILE A 256 -15.28 12.81 -10.43
CA ILE A 256 -16.37 12.53 -9.48
C ILE A 256 -16.97 13.79 -8.84
N ALA A 257 -16.29 14.94 -8.96
CA ALA A 257 -16.75 16.22 -8.45
C ALA A 257 -17.49 17.08 -9.50
N SER A 258 -17.43 16.70 -10.79
CA SER A 258 -18.16 17.32 -11.91
C SER A 258 -19.55 16.72 -12.07
#